data_AF-A0A373CIW6-F1
#
_entry.id   AF-A0A373CIW6-F1
#
_cell.length_a   1.000
_cell.length_b   1.000
_cell.length_c   1.000
_cell.angle_alpha   90.00
_cell.angle_beta   90.00
_cell.angle_gamma   90.00
#
_symmetry.space_group_name_H-M   'P 1'
#
loop_
_entity.id
_entity.type
_entity.pdbx_description
1 polymer ?
#
loop_
_entity_poly.entity_id
_entity_poly.type
_entity_poly.pdbx_seq_one_letter_code
_entity_poly.pdbx_strand_id
1 'polypeptide(L)'
;MSKGTCTTIQLLATGVIAFLSEKLGITFYLLGLLVFLMVVDYISGMIASMVEAIDHPGDTSYGWSSKKGAKGIAKKIAYLFVITVAIVIDYILAKTSGNLGYHLPSAMLSLLTTVWYLLNEALSITENAGRMGAPVPEWLMKYIAVLKDKIDSGNATNLKD
;
A
#
# COMPACT_ATOMS: atom_id res chain seq x y z
N MET A 1 7.84 15.31 28.51
CA MET A 1 8.92 15.52 27.53
C MET A 1 9.34 16.98 27.56
N SER A 2 10.64 17.27 27.67
CA SER A 2 11.18 18.63 27.55
C SER A 2 11.01 19.13 26.10
N LYS A 3 10.70 20.42 25.91
CA LYS A 3 10.57 21.05 24.57
C LYS A 3 11.82 20.79 23.72
N GLY A 4 13.02 20.77 24.31
CA GLY A 4 14.27 20.47 23.62
C GLY A 4 14.35 19.03 23.08
N THR A 5 13.87 18.04 23.83
CA THR A 5 13.83 16.64 23.37
C THR A 5 12.89 16.47 22.16
N CYS A 6 11.77 17.21 22.15
CA CYS A 6 10.83 17.19 21.02
C CYS A 6 11.46 17.79 19.74
N THR A 7 12.16 18.92 19.87
CA THR A 7 12.85 19.57 18.74
C THR A 7 13.96 18.71 18.16
N THR A 8 14.75 18.03 19.00
CA THR A 8 15.80 17.11 18.52
C THR A 8 15.22 15.91 17.77
N ILE A 9 14.12 15.32 18.26
CA ILE A 9 13.45 14.19 17.57
C ILE A 9 12.89 14.65 16.22
N GLN A 10 12.29 15.84 16.15
CA GLN A 10 11.78 16.41 14.90
C GLN A 10 12.90 16.62 13.88
N LEU A 11 14.03 17.19 14.29
CA LEU A 11 15.19 17.40 13.41
C LEU A 11 15.73 16.09 12.83
N LEU A 12 15.88 15.05 13.66
CA LEU A 12 16.32 13.74 13.19
C LEU A 12 15.32 13.10 12.24
N ALA A 13 14.02 13.17 12.56
CA ALA A 13 12.97 12.63 11.71
C ALA A 13 12.92 13.34 10.35
N THR A 14 12.98 14.67 10.34
CA THR A 14 13.00 15.47 9.11
C THR A 14 14.25 15.18 8.28
N GLY A 15 15.42 15.02 8.91
CA GLY A 15 16.65 14.64 8.22
C GLY A 15 16.57 13.28 7.52
N VAL A 16 16.04 12.27 8.21
CA VAL A 16 15.82 10.93 7.63
C VAL A 16 14.80 10.99 6.49
N ILE A 17 13.69 11.72 6.66
CA ILE A 17 12.68 11.89 5.62
C ILE A 17 13.27 12.58 4.38
N ALA A 18 14.03 13.66 4.55
CA ALA A 18 14.65 14.39 3.45
C ALA A 18 15.64 13.51 2.68
N PHE A 19 16.48 12.76 3.40
CA PHE A 19 17.42 11.82 2.80
C PHE A 19 16.72 10.71 2.01
N LEU A 20 15.66 10.11 2.58
CA LEU A 20 14.88 9.07 1.90
C LEU A 20 14.12 9.63 0.69
N SER A 21 13.58 10.84 0.79
CA SER A 21 12.87 11.50 -0.31
C SER A 21 13.78 11.75 -1.50
N GLU A 22 15.02 12.20 -1.28
CA GLU A 22 16.02 12.38 -2.34
C GLU A 22 16.36 11.04 -3.02
N LYS A 23 16.54 9.96 -2.24
CA LYS A 23 16.97 8.67 -2.78
C LYS A 23 15.87 7.86 -3.46
N LEU A 24 14.64 7.95 -2.96
CA LEU A 24 13.51 7.16 -3.47
C LEU A 24 12.66 7.93 -4.48
N GLY A 25 12.78 9.26 -4.57
CA GLY A 25 12.09 10.07 -5.56
C GLY A 25 10.57 9.85 -5.55
N ILE A 26 10.01 9.48 -6.70
CA ILE A 26 8.55 9.24 -6.88
C ILE A 26 8.06 8.11 -5.97
N THR A 27 8.86 7.06 -5.76
CA THR A 27 8.50 5.92 -4.90
C THR A 27 8.25 6.37 -3.45
N PHE A 28 8.95 7.40 -2.96
CA PHE A 28 8.71 7.96 -1.63
C PHE A 28 7.29 8.53 -1.48
N TYR A 29 6.85 9.30 -2.47
CA TYR A 29 5.50 9.88 -2.47
C TYR A 29 4.43 8.79 -2.54
N LEU A 30 4.64 7.74 -3.35
CA LEU A 30 3.73 6.61 -3.42
C LEU A 30 3.69 5.79 -2.13
N LEU A 31 4.81 5.63 -1.43
CA LEU A 31 4.83 5.02 -0.10
C LEU A 31 4.00 5.81 0.90
N GLY A 32 4.13 7.15 0.91
CA GLY A 32 3.29 8.02 1.75
C GLY A 32 1.80 7.88 1.44
N LEU A 33 1.45 7.86 0.15
CA LEU A 33 0.08 7.61 -0.31
C LEU A 33 -0.42 6.21 0.10
N LEU A 34 0.43 5.19 0.02
CA LEU A 34 0.07 3.83 0.41
C LEU A 34 -0.22 3.73 1.91
N VAL A 35 0.62 4.33 2.75
CA VAL A 35 0.38 4.39 4.20
C VAL A 35 -0.93 5.12 4.49
N PHE A 36 -1.22 6.22 3.78
CA PHE A 36 -2.50 6.90 3.89
C PHE A 36 -3.69 5.99 3.53
N LEU A 37 -3.64 5.29 2.39
CA LEU A 37 -4.70 4.35 2.00
C LEU A 37 -4.85 3.20 2.98
N MET A 38 -3.76 2.67 3.55
CA MET A 38 -3.82 1.63 4.59
C MET A 38 -4.59 2.08 5.83
N VAL A 39 -4.41 3.35 6.24
CA VAL A 39 -5.14 3.95 7.37
C VAL A 39 -6.62 4.12 7.02
N VAL A 40 -6.92 4.68 5.84
CA VAL A 40 -8.30 4.83 5.36
C VAL A 40 -8.99 3.48 5.26
N ASP A 41 -8.33 2.47 4.70
CA ASP A 41 -8.84 1.11 4.60
C ASP A 41 -9.15 0.53 5.98
N TYR A 42 -8.25 0.70 6.95
CA TYR A 42 -8.46 0.18 8.31
C TYR A 42 -9.68 0.83 8.97
N ILE A 43 -9.80 2.15 8.87
CA ILE A 43 -10.94 2.89 9.42
C ILE A 43 -12.23 2.48 8.70
N SER A 44 -12.22 2.43 7.36
CA SER A 44 -13.38 2.03 6.56
C SER A 44 -13.84 0.61 6.88
N GLY A 45 -12.92 -0.34 7.11
CA GLY A 45 -13.24 -1.71 7.49
C GLY A 45 -13.85 -1.80 8.90
N MET A 46 -13.40 -0.98 9.84
CA MET A 46 -14.01 -0.89 11.18
C MET A 46 -15.44 -0.33 11.11
N ILE A 47 -15.66 0.71 10.31
CA ILE A 47 -16.99 1.31 10.12
C ILE A 47 -17.90 0.33 9.39
N ALA A 48 -17.44 -0.31 8.31
CA ALA A 48 -18.22 -1.33 7.59
C ALA A 48 -18.68 -2.45 8.52
N SER A 49 -17.78 -3.00 9.35
CA SER A 49 -18.16 -4.01 10.33
C SER A 49 -19.06 -3.51 11.46
N MET A 50 -19.04 -2.21 11.76
CA MET A 50 -19.99 -1.60 12.69
C MET A 50 -21.38 -1.49 12.07
N VAL A 51 -21.46 -1.02 10.82
CA VAL A 51 -22.73 -0.90 10.07
C VAL A 51 -23.40 -2.26 9.92
N GLU A 52 -22.64 -3.29 9.51
CA GLU A 52 -23.16 -4.65 9.38
C GLU A 52 -23.73 -5.20 10.70
N ALA A 53 -23.14 -4.83 11.85
CA ALA A 53 -23.62 -5.23 13.17
C ALA A 53 -24.92 -4.52 13.57
N ILE A 54 -25.09 -3.27 13.13
CA ILE A 54 -26.32 -2.51 13.33
C ILE A 54 -27.44 -3.13 12.47
N ASP A 55 -27.13 -3.51 11.23
CA ASP A 55 -28.11 -4.10 10.30
C ASP A 55 -28.56 -5.52 10.69
N HIS A 56 -27.73 -6.26 11.43
CA HIS A 56 -28.00 -7.62 11.88
C HIS A 56 -28.04 -7.73 13.42
N PRO A 57 -29.05 -7.12 14.08
CA PRO A 57 -29.12 -7.13 15.53
C PRO A 57 -29.31 -8.56 16.05
N GLY A 58 -28.37 -9.02 16.89
CA GLY A 58 -28.43 -10.33 17.55
C GLY A 58 -27.56 -11.42 16.91
N ASP A 59 -26.95 -11.17 15.75
CA ASP A 59 -25.98 -12.08 15.16
C ASP A 59 -24.56 -11.73 15.60
N THR A 60 -24.02 -12.57 16.50
CA THR A 60 -22.67 -12.43 17.06
C THR A 60 -21.53 -12.61 16.05
N SER A 61 -21.84 -13.03 14.81
CA SER A 61 -20.86 -13.14 13.73
C SER A 61 -20.50 -11.78 13.11
N TYR A 62 -21.38 -10.79 13.24
CA TYR A 62 -21.19 -9.41 12.81
C TYR A 62 -20.69 -8.53 13.96
N GLY A 63 -19.97 -7.46 13.61
CA GLY A 63 -19.35 -6.56 14.57
C GLY A 63 -17.84 -6.72 14.70
N TRP A 64 -17.29 -6.03 15.70
CA TRP A 64 -15.86 -5.83 15.83
C TRP A 64 -15.16 -7.09 16.34
N SER A 65 -14.25 -7.63 15.52
CA SER A 65 -13.37 -8.72 15.92
C SER A 65 -11.93 -8.22 15.96
N SER A 66 -11.36 -8.14 17.15
CA SER A 66 -9.94 -7.79 17.35
C SER A 66 -9.00 -8.70 16.56
N LYS A 67 -9.33 -10.00 16.43
CA LYS A 67 -8.57 -10.95 15.61
C LYS A 67 -8.59 -10.57 14.12
N LYS A 68 -9.75 -10.16 13.58
CA LYS A 68 -9.86 -9.68 12.18
C LYS A 68 -9.06 -8.39 11.98
N GLY A 69 -9.16 -7.45 12.92
CA GLY A 69 -8.40 -6.19 12.89
C GLY A 69 -6.88 -6.40 12.95
N ALA A 70 -6.40 -7.24 13.87
CA ALA A 70 -4.98 -7.59 13.99
C ALA A 70 -4.43 -8.26 12.72
N LYS A 71 -5.21 -9.17 12.11
CA LYS A 71 -4.86 -9.78 10.83
C LYS A 71 -4.77 -8.73 9.70
N GLY A 72 -5.68 -7.76 9.68
CA GLY A 72 -5.65 -6.64 8.74
C GLY A 72 -4.39 -5.78 8.87
N ILE A 73 -4.00 -5.44 10.10
CA ILE A 73 -2.76 -4.69 10.37
C ILE A 73 -1.53 -5.52 9.97
N ALA A 74 -1.47 -6.80 10.33
CA ALA A 74 -0.36 -7.68 9.95
C ALA A 74 -0.20 -7.76 8.42
N LYS A 75 -1.31 -7.83 7.68
CA LYS A 75 -1.30 -7.79 6.21
C LYS A 75 -0.67 -6.51 5.68
N LYS A 76 -1.04 -5.36 6.22
CA LYS A 76 -0.52 -4.03 5.82
C LYS A 76 0.97 -3.87 6.12
N ILE A 77 1.41 -4.34 7.28
CA ILE A 77 2.85 -4.37 7.63
C ILE A 77 3.62 -5.27 6.65
N ALA A 78 3.06 -6.43 6.28
CA ALA A 78 3.70 -7.32 5.31
C ALA A 78 3.92 -6.65 3.95
N TYR A 79 3.03 -5.76 3.51
CA TYR A 79 3.25 -5.00 2.25
C TYR A 79 4.52 -4.14 2.32
N LEU A 80 4.75 -3.47 3.46
CA LEU A 80 5.94 -2.63 3.66
C LEU A 80 7.23 -3.47 3.59
N PHE A 81 7.21 -4.70 4.11
CA PHE A 81 8.34 -5.61 3.98
C PHE A 81 8.61 -5.99 2.52
N VAL A 82 7.57 -6.33 1.76
CA VAL A 82 7.72 -6.68 0.34
C VAL A 82 8.24 -5.48 -0.47
N ILE A 83 7.73 -4.28 -0.22
CA ILE A 83 8.22 -3.07 -0.89
C ILE A 83 9.67 -2.77 -0.50
N THR A 84 10.05 -2.99 0.76
CA THR A 84 11.45 -2.83 1.20
C THR A 84 12.37 -3.77 0.43
N VAL A 85 11.97 -5.04 0.23
CA VAL A 85 12.73 -5.98 -0.60
C VAL A 85 12.84 -5.47 -2.04
N ALA A 86 11.75 -4.96 -2.63
CA ALA A 86 11.77 -4.39 -3.98
C ALA A 86 12.72 -3.18 -4.10
N ILE A 87 12.76 -2.30 -3.10
CA ILE A 87 13.71 -1.17 -3.02
C ILE A 87 15.15 -1.66 -2.97
N VAL A 88 15.42 -2.71 -2.19
CA VAL A 88 16.77 -3.30 -2.10
C VAL A 88 17.21 -3.87 -3.45
N ILE A 89 16.32 -4.57 -4.15
CA ILE A 89 16.62 -5.11 -5.49
C ILE A 89 16.89 -3.97 -6.48
N ASP A 90 16.02 -2.96 -6.51
CA ASP A 90 16.19 -1.75 -7.32
C ASP A 90 17.55 -1.08 -7.08
N TYR A 91 17.98 -0.97 -5.81
CA TYR A 91 19.30 -0.44 -5.44
C TYR A 91 20.46 -1.31 -5.98
N ILE A 92 20.35 -2.64 -5.86
CA ILE A 92 21.37 -3.57 -6.38
C ILE A 92 21.46 -3.46 -7.91
N LEU A 93 20.34 -3.41 -8.61
CA LEU A 93 20.28 -3.25 -10.06
C LEU A 93 20.88 -1.91 -10.51
N ALA A 94 20.56 -0.82 -9.81
CA ALA A 94 21.12 0.50 -10.09
C ALA A 94 22.66 0.52 -9.96
N LYS A 95 23.19 -0.10 -8.92
CA LYS A 95 24.64 -0.18 -8.68
C LYS A 95 25.37 -1.12 -9.66
N THR A 96 24.74 -2.22 -10.03
CA THR A 96 25.36 -3.23 -10.91
C THR A 96 25.31 -2.80 -12.38
N SER A 97 24.21 -2.16 -12.80
CA SER A 97 24.02 -1.70 -14.18
C SER A 97 25.01 -0.59 -14.57
N GLY A 98 25.32 0.33 -13.66
CA GLY A 98 26.36 1.34 -13.83
C GLY A 98 27.76 0.76 -14.07
N ASN A 99 28.06 -0.44 -13.57
CA ASN A 99 29.33 -1.13 -13.82
C ASN A 99 29.34 -1.92 -15.13
N LEU A 100 28.17 -2.25 -15.67
CA LEU A 100 28.00 -3.04 -16.90
C LEU A 100 27.75 -2.18 -18.15
N GLY A 101 27.73 -0.84 -18.01
CA GLY A 101 27.48 0.08 -19.12
C GLY A 101 26.03 0.13 -19.61
N TYR A 102 25.11 -0.53 -18.90
CA TYR A 102 23.67 -0.46 -19.18
C TYR A 102 23.00 0.47 -18.17
N HIS A 103 22.22 1.44 -18.63
CA HIS A 103 21.37 2.24 -17.75
C HIS A 103 20.03 1.53 -17.57
N LEU A 104 19.93 0.63 -16.58
CA LEU A 104 18.62 0.14 -16.15
C LEU A 104 17.95 1.23 -15.29
N PRO A 105 16.66 1.54 -15.49
CA PRO A 105 15.98 2.50 -14.62
C PRO A 105 15.91 1.94 -13.19
N SER A 106 16.51 2.66 -12.25
CA SER A 106 16.86 2.18 -10.90
C SER A 106 15.70 1.99 -9.93
N ALA A 107 14.45 2.27 -10.31
CA ALA A 107 13.30 2.30 -9.40
C ALA A 107 12.07 1.54 -9.94
N MET A 108 12.25 0.64 -10.91
CA MET A 108 11.11 0.03 -11.61
C MET A 108 10.34 -0.96 -10.73
N LEU A 109 11.02 -1.77 -9.93
CA LEU A 109 10.38 -2.85 -9.18
C LEU A 109 9.66 -2.34 -7.94
N SER A 110 10.31 -1.44 -7.18
CA SER A 110 9.71 -0.81 -6.01
C SER A 110 8.53 0.07 -6.39
N LEU A 111 8.61 0.80 -7.50
CA LEU A 111 7.50 1.59 -8.03
C LEU A 111 6.32 0.69 -8.42
N LEU A 112 6.57 -0.34 -9.23
CA LEU A 112 5.52 -1.26 -9.69
C LEU A 112 4.85 -1.98 -8.51
N THR A 113 5.65 -2.47 -7.57
CA THR A 113 5.17 -3.17 -6.37
C THR A 113 4.34 -2.24 -5.48
N THR A 114 4.77 -0.98 -5.32
CA THR A 114 4.01 0.02 -4.54
C THR A 114 2.68 0.35 -5.20
N VAL A 115 2.66 0.52 -6.53
CA VAL A 115 1.42 0.74 -7.30
C VAL A 115 0.48 -0.47 -7.17
N TRP A 116 1.02 -1.69 -7.23
CA TRP A 116 0.22 -2.90 -7.05
C TRP A 116 -0.49 -2.94 -5.68
N TYR A 117 0.23 -2.58 -4.60
CA TYR A 117 -0.37 -2.48 -3.27
C TYR A 117 -1.35 -1.30 -3.13
N LEU A 118 -1.12 -0.17 -3.81
CA LEU A 118 -2.07 0.94 -3.86
C LEU A 118 -3.41 0.49 -4.47
N LEU A 119 -3.37 -0.27 -5.57
CA LEU A 119 -4.59 -0.82 -6.18
C LEU A 119 -5.31 -1.81 -5.26
N ASN A 120 -4.57 -2.64 -4.51
CA ASN A 120 -5.16 -3.53 -3.52
C ASN A 120 -5.90 -2.78 -2.42
N GLU A 121 -5.32 -1.72 -1.87
CA GLU A 121 -5.99 -0.93 -0.83
C GLU A 121 -7.16 -0.13 -1.41
N ALA A 122 -7.07 0.36 -2.65
CA ALA A 122 -8.19 1.00 -3.33
C ALA A 122 -9.38 0.04 -3.52
N LEU A 123 -9.15 -1.22 -3.90
CA LEU A 123 -10.19 -2.24 -3.97
C LEU A 123 -10.81 -2.49 -2.59
N SER A 124 -9.98 -2.70 -1.57
CA SER A 124 -10.43 -2.96 -0.20
C SER A 124 -11.29 -1.83 0.38
N ILE A 125 -10.91 -0.56 0.16
CA ILE A 125 -11.71 0.61 0.55
C ILE A 125 -13.05 0.62 -0.18
N THR A 126 -13.03 0.32 -1.49
CA THR A 126 -14.23 0.33 -2.33
C THR A 126 -15.20 -0.78 -1.91
N GLU A 127 -14.70 -1.96 -1.56
CA GLU A 127 -15.47 -3.06 -0.98
C GLU A 127 -16.07 -2.66 0.38
N ASN A 128 -15.28 -2.02 1.26
CA ASN A 128 -15.77 -1.53 2.55
C ASN A 128 -16.87 -0.46 2.38
N ALA A 129 -16.75 0.43 1.38
CA ALA A 129 -17.79 1.40 1.04
C ALA A 129 -19.09 0.73 0.62
N GLY A 130 -19.02 -0.33 -0.21
CA GLY A 130 -20.19 -1.13 -0.58
C GLY A 130 -20.83 -1.81 0.63
N ARG A 131 -20.03 -2.36 1.54
CA ARG A 131 -20.50 -2.96 2.81
C ARG A 131 -21.17 -1.95 3.75
N MET A 132 -20.82 -0.67 3.65
CA MET A 132 -21.50 0.42 4.37
C MET A 132 -22.83 0.86 3.71
N GLY A 133 -23.23 0.23 2.59
CA GLY A 133 -24.44 0.59 1.85
C GLY A 133 -24.26 1.75 0.87
N ALA A 134 -23.03 2.24 0.64
CA ALA A 134 -22.79 3.27 -0.35
C ALA A 134 -22.99 2.70 -1.77
N PRO A 135 -23.66 3.43 -2.68
CA PRO A 135 -23.82 3.01 -4.07
C PRO A 135 -22.50 3.15 -4.83
N VAL A 136 -21.66 2.13 -4.74
CA VAL A 136 -20.38 2.05 -5.45
C VAL A 136 -20.61 1.63 -6.90
N PRO A 137 -20.19 2.42 -7.91
CA PRO A 137 -20.36 2.03 -9.29
C PRO A 137 -19.54 0.79 -9.65
N GLU A 138 -20.16 -0.23 -10.25
CA GLU A 138 -19.46 -1.45 -10.65
C GLU A 138 -18.31 -1.21 -11.62
N TRP A 139 -18.44 -0.20 -12.50
CA TRP A 139 -17.38 0.13 -13.45
C TRP A 139 -16.09 0.47 -12.71
N LEU A 140 -16.15 1.21 -11.59
CA LEU A 140 -14.97 1.62 -10.84
C LEU A 140 -14.21 0.40 -10.29
N MET A 141 -14.91 -0.53 -9.65
CA MET A 141 -14.32 -1.77 -9.15
C MET A 141 -13.70 -2.60 -10.29
N LYS A 142 -14.40 -2.72 -11.42
CA LYS A 142 -13.91 -3.44 -12.60
C LYS A 142 -12.64 -2.81 -13.18
N TYR A 143 -12.58 -1.48 -13.30
CA TYR A 143 -11.39 -0.79 -13.81
C TYR A 143 -10.17 -0.97 -12.90
N ILE A 144 -10.34 -0.85 -11.58
CA ILE A 144 -9.24 -1.05 -10.63
C ILE A 144 -8.76 -2.51 -10.68
N ALA A 145 -9.68 -3.47 -10.75
CA ALA A 145 -9.35 -4.89 -10.89
C ALA A 145 -8.60 -5.19 -12.19
N VAL A 146 -9.04 -4.64 -13.33
CA VAL A 146 -8.35 -4.80 -14.62
C VAL A 146 -6.97 -4.18 -14.60
N LEU A 147 -6.80 -3.01 -13.99
CA LEU A 147 -5.49 -2.36 -13.88
C LEU A 147 -4.52 -3.20 -13.06
N LYS A 148 -4.99 -3.78 -11.94
CA LYS A 148 -4.21 -4.70 -11.12
C LYS A 148 -3.87 -5.97 -11.91
N ASP A 149 -4.85 -6.55 -12.59
CA ASP A 149 -4.67 -7.77 -13.40
C ASP A 149 -3.68 -7.57 -14.55
N LYS A 150 -3.62 -6.38 -15.15
CA LYS A 150 -2.59 -6.04 -16.13
C LYS A 150 -1.18 -6.02 -15.54
N ILE A 151 -1.02 -5.61 -14.28
CA ILE A 151 0.28 -5.68 -13.59
C ILE A 151 0.65 -7.14 -13.29
N ASP A 152 -0.35 -7.96 -12.93
CA ASP A 152 -0.15 -9.40 -12.67
C ASP A 152 0.17 -10.20 -13.95
N SER A 153 -0.53 -9.88 -15.05
CA SER A 153 -0.44 -10.58 -16.35
C SER A 153 0.63 -10.03 -17.29
N GLY A 154 1.18 -8.85 -17.00
CA GLY A 154 2.21 -8.19 -17.82
C GLY A 154 3.53 -8.96 -18.00
N ASN A 155 3.66 -10.12 -17.36
CA ASN A 155 4.81 -11.03 -17.46
C ASN A 155 4.57 -12.29 -18.34
N ALA A 156 3.43 -12.41 -19.03
CA ALA A 156 3.07 -13.63 -19.80
C ALA A 156 3.21 -13.52 -21.33
N THR A 157 3.84 -12.49 -21.88
CA THR A 157 3.87 -12.26 -23.35
C THR A 157 5.26 -12.28 -24.00
N ASN A 158 6.29 -12.91 -23.41
CA ASN A 158 7.60 -13.07 -24.09
C ASN A 158 8.30 -14.42 -23.86
N LEU A 159 7.57 -15.55 -23.82
CA LEU A 159 8.20 -16.90 -23.76
C LEU A 159 7.59 -17.92 -24.74
N LYS A 160 6.94 -17.45 -25.80
CA LYS A 160 6.56 -18.29 -26.93
C LYS A 160 6.74 -17.48 -28.20
N ASP A 161 7.99 -17.38 -28.64
CA ASP A 161 8.41 -17.32 -30.05
C ASP A 161 9.90 -17.63 -30.12
#